data_AF-A0A7C9N4L7-F1
#
_entry.id   AF-A0A7C9N4L7-F1
#
_cell.length_a   1.000
_cell.length_b   1.000
_cell.length_c   1.000
_cell.angle_alpha   90.00
_cell.angle_beta   90.00
_cell.angle_gamma   90.00
#
_symmetry.space_group_name_H-M   'P 1'
#
loop_
_entity.id
_entity.type
_entity.pdbx_description
1 polymer ?
#
loop_
_entity_poly.entity_id
_entity_poly.type
_entity_poly.pdbx_seq_one_letter_code
_entity_poly.pdbx_strand_id
1 'polypeptide(L)'
;MNPLGVAVMKATDKAAPYDLCTQPEQMRRILETTRLAIMVFDSTGNCVCASQAAMSLFGASEIQELRPLGSAGVSPPLQPDGTHSAEKWQQTLE
;
A
#
# COMPACT_ATOMS: atom_id res chain seq x y z
N MET A 1 2.49 -1.18 -24.35
CA MET A 1 1.75 -1.03 -23.07
C MET A 1 2.81 -0.97 -21.98
N ASN A 2 3.05 0.19 -21.39
CA ASN A 2 3.93 0.28 -20.23
C ASN A 2 3.25 -0.44 -19.07
N PRO A 3 3.90 -1.40 -18.39
CA PRO A 3 3.36 -1.92 -17.15
C PRO A 3 3.35 -0.76 -16.17
N LEU A 4 2.16 -0.37 -15.71
CA LEU A 4 1.99 0.54 -14.57
C LEU A 4 2.59 -0.19 -13.37
N GLY A 5 3.85 0.11 -13.07
CA GLY A 5 4.54 -0.44 -11.90
C GLY A 5 3.78 -0.04 -10.65
N VAL A 6 3.38 -1.03 -9.85
CA VAL A 6 2.82 -0.80 -8.52
C VAL A 6 3.98 -0.61 -7.56
N ALA A 7 4.10 0.57 -6.98
CA ALA A 7 5.02 0.81 -5.89
C ALA A 7 4.27 0.59 -4.58
N VAL A 8 4.41 -0.61 -3.99
CA VAL A 8 3.94 -0.86 -2.62
C VAL A 8 5.01 -0.33 -1.67
N MET A 9 4.78 0.86 -1.12
CA MET A 9 5.67 1.41 -0.10
C MET A 9 5.25 0.84 1.26
N LYS A 10 6.00 -0.16 1.76
CA LYS A 10 5.91 -0.56 3.17
C LYS A 10 6.59 0.52 4.02
N ALA A 11 5.81 1.25 4.81
CA ALA A 11 6.36 1.97 5.96
C ALA A 11 6.87 0.90 6.94
N THR A 12 8.18 0.87 7.18
CA THR A 12 8.78 0.05 8.24
C THR A 12 8.96 0.95 9.46
N ASP A 13 8.59 0.47 10.64
CA ASP A 13 8.64 1.17 11.93
C ASP A 13 10.04 1.68 12.36
N LYS A 14 11.07 1.57 11.50
CA LYS A 14 12.42 2.09 11.76
C LYS A 14 12.65 3.54 11.36
N ALA A 15 11.69 4.21 10.74
CA ALA A 15 11.63 5.66 10.79
C ALA A 15 10.63 6.01 11.89
N ALA A 16 11.12 6.66 12.96
CA ALA A 16 10.32 7.28 14.01
C ALA A 16 8.99 7.77 13.45
N PRO A 17 7.84 7.44 14.06
CA PRO A 17 6.52 7.47 13.44
C PRO A 17 6.44 8.73 12.59
N TYR A 18 6.70 8.57 11.29
CA TYR A 18 6.65 9.68 10.37
C TYR A 18 5.18 9.81 10.19
N ASP A 19 4.60 10.50 11.16
CA ASP A 19 3.19 10.58 11.37
C ASP A 19 2.68 11.15 10.06
N LEU A 20 2.05 10.30 9.25
CA LEU A 20 1.40 10.74 8.04
C LEU A 20 0.35 11.82 8.41
N CYS A 21 0.01 11.94 9.71
CA CYS A 21 -0.79 12.97 10.34
C CYS A 21 -0.01 14.23 10.81
N THR A 22 1.33 14.28 10.81
CA THR A 22 2.08 15.53 11.08
C THR A 22 2.09 16.48 9.89
N GLN A 23 1.92 15.98 8.66
CA GLN A 23 1.73 16.79 7.45
C GLN A 23 0.69 16.16 6.51
N PRO A 24 -0.58 16.03 6.94
CA PRO A 24 -1.64 15.38 6.17
C PRO A 24 -1.82 16.04 4.80
N GLU A 25 -1.59 17.35 4.69
CA GLU A 25 -1.73 18.08 3.43
C GLU A 25 -0.61 17.81 2.41
N GLN A 26 0.63 17.56 2.84
CA GLN A 26 1.70 17.29 1.90
C GLN A 26 1.57 15.88 1.33
N MET A 27 1.31 14.90 2.20
CA MET A 27 1.06 13.52 1.77
C MET A 27 -0.19 13.44 0.88
N ARG A 28 -1.27 14.11 1.26
CA ARG A 28 -2.48 14.21 0.45
C ARG A 28 -2.19 14.81 -0.92
N ARG A 29 -1.44 15.92 -1.00
CA ARG A 29 -1.04 16.50 -2.29
C ARG A 29 -0.25 15.53 -3.15
N ILE A 30 0.68 14.77 -2.57
CA ILE A 30 1.44 13.77 -3.32
C ILE A 30 0.50 12.70 -3.89
N LEU A 31 -0.41 12.18 -3.08
CA LEU A 31 -1.34 11.13 -3.50
C LEU A 31 -2.38 11.61 -4.53
N GLU A 32 -2.79 12.88 -4.45
CA GLU A 32 -3.73 13.49 -5.40
C GLU A 32 -3.07 13.84 -6.74
N THR A 33 -1.78 14.20 -6.74
CA THR A 33 -1.08 14.66 -7.95
C THR A 33 -0.24 13.58 -8.63
N THR A 34 0.10 12.50 -7.93
CA THR A 34 0.91 11.42 -8.47
C THR A 34 0.16 10.62 -9.54
N ARG A 35 0.89 10.18 -10.56
CA ARG A 35 0.39 9.21 -11.55
C ARG A 35 0.70 7.77 -11.17
N LEU A 36 1.40 7.55 -10.04
CA LEU A 36 1.75 6.21 -9.56
C LEU A 36 0.65 5.65 -8.65
N ALA A 37 0.40 4.35 -8.78
CA ALA A 37 -0.41 3.61 -7.83
C ALA A 37 0.37 3.48 -6.50
N ILE A 38 -0.12 4.14 -5.46
CA ILE A 38 0.43 4.14 -4.11
C ILE A 38 -0.66 3.66 -3.16
N MET A 39 -0.35 2.70 -2.31
CA MET A 39 -1.19 2.25 -1.20
C MET A 39 -0.39 2.27 0.10
N VAL A 40 -1.03 2.72 1.17
CA VAL A 40 -0.47 2.80 2.51
C VAL A 40 -1.25 1.85 3.41
N PHE A 41 -0.53 0.99 4.11
CA PHE A 41 -1.10 0.02 5.03
C PHE A 41 -0.70 0.34 6.47
N ASP A 42 -1.60 0.09 7.41
CA ASP A 42 -1.27 0.12 8.84
C ASP A 42 -0.58 -1.18 9.29
N SER A 43 -0.20 -1.23 10.58
CA SER A 43 0.43 -2.40 11.19
C SER A 43 -0.44 -3.65 11.21
N THR A 44 -1.75 -3.53 11.00
CA THR A 44 -2.66 -4.67 10.88
C THR A 44 -2.82 -5.15 9.43
N GLY A 45 -2.15 -4.47 8.49
CA GLY A 45 -2.21 -4.78 7.07
C GLY A 45 -3.42 -4.17 6.35
N ASN A 46 -4.19 -3.30 7.01
CA ASN A 46 -5.35 -2.63 6.41
C ASN A 46 -4.91 -1.43 5.58
N CYS A 47 -5.51 -1.26 4.40
CA CYS A 47 -5.29 -0.07 3.57
C CYS A 47 -5.92 1.16 4.24
N VAL A 48 -5.08 2.13 4.63
CA VAL A 48 -5.51 3.38 5.28
C VAL A 48 -5.44 4.59 4.35
N CYS A 49 -4.64 4.52 3.27
CA CYS A 49 -4.60 5.55 2.24
C CYS A 49 -4.25 4.95 0.87
N ALA A 50 -4.78 5.53 -0.22
CA ALA A 50 -4.46 5.13 -1.58
C ALA A 50 -4.52 6.33 -2.54
N SER A 51 -3.65 6.37 -3.55
CA SER A 51 -3.75 7.34 -4.65
C SER A 51 -4.90 6.97 -5.60
N GLN A 52 -5.38 7.94 -6.38
CA GLN A 52 -6.43 7.69 -7.38
C GLN A 52 -6.00 6.65 -8.43
N ALA A 53 -4.72 6.60 -8.76
CA ALA A 53 -4.17 5.61 -9.66
C ALA A 53 -4.22 4.19 -9.07
N ALA A 54 -4.03 4.02 -7.75
CA ALA A 54 -4.19 2.73 -7.09
C ALA A 54 -5.66 2.30 -7.06
N MET A 55 -6.56 3.21 -6.69
CA MET A 55 -8.02 2.96 -6.74
C MET A 55 -8.46 2.48 -8.13
N SER A 56 -8.00 3.17 -9.18
CA SER A 56 -8.32 2.82 -10.57
C SER A 56 -7.73 1.47 -10.98
N LEU A 57 -6.50 1.14 -10.52
CA LEU A 57 -5.84 -0.12 -10.83
C LEU A 57 -6.57 -1.32 -10.23
N PHE A 58 -7.09 -1.18 -9.02
CA PHE A 58 -7.82 -2.25 -8.31
C PHE A 58 -9.34 -2.20 -8.54
N GLY A 59 -9.82 -1.29 -9.39
CA GLY A 59 -11.24 -1.15 -9.71
C GLY A 59 -12.10 -0.68 -8.53
N ALA A 60 -11.49 0.04 -7.58
CA ALA A 60 -12.16 0.53 -6.39
C ALA A 60 -12.66 1.97 -6.57
N SER A 61 -13.87 2.25 -6.09
CA SER A 61 -14.47 3.59 -6.06
C SER A 61 -14.26 4.30 -4.73
N GLU A 62 -14.13 3.53 -3.65
CA GLU A 62 -13.86 4.03 -2.28
C GLU A 62 -12.78 3.20 -1.58
N ILE A 63 -12.03 3.83 -0.67
CA ILE A 63 -10.88 3.18 -0.01
C ILE A 63 -11.29 1.96 0.83
N GLN A 64 -12.54 1.93 1.30
CA GLN A 64 -13.13 0.83 2.03
C GLN A 64 -13.14 -0.47 1.22
N GLU A 65 -13.25 -0.39 -0.11
CA GLU A 65 -13.18 -1.54 -1.01
C GLU A 65 -11.76 -2.12 -1.13
N LEU A 66 -10.72 -1.34 -0.80
CA LEU A 66 -9.33 -1.80 -0.79
C LEU A 66 -8.92 -2.44 0.54
N ARG A 67 -9.65 -2.20 1.64
CA ARG A 67 -9.34 -2.77 2.95
C ARG A 67 -9.31 -4.31 2.95
N PRO A 68 -10.27 -5.03 2.34
CA PRO A 68 -10.31 -6.49 2.37
C PRO A 68 -9.15 -7.16 1.63
N LEU A 69 -8.53 -6.47 0.66
CA LEU A 69 -7.38 -7.02 -0.08
C LEU A 69 -6.17 -7.21 0.85
N GLY A 70 -5.98 -6.25 1.77
CA GLY A 70 -4.79 -6.16 2.61
C GLY A 70 -3.50 -6.08 1.78
N SER A 71 -2.36 -5.94 2.45
CA SER A 71 -1.08 -5.83 1.75
C SER A 71 -0.65 -7.15 1.07
N ALA A 72 -1.14 -8.30 1.55
CA ALA A 72 -0.84 -9.60 0.94
C ALA A 72 -1.66 -9.86 -0.33
N GLY A 73 -2.94 -9.44 -0.37
CA GLY A 73 -3.81 -9.67 -1.52
C GLY A 73 -3.52 -8.75 -2.71
N VAL A 74 -2.83 -7.64 -2.51
CA VAL A 74 -2.32 -6.78 -3.60
C VAL A 74 -0.90 -7.17 -4.06
N SER A 75 -0.26 -8.10 -3.36
CA SER A 75 1.08 -8.58 -3.69
C SER A 75 0.98 -9.82 -4.59
N PRO A 76 2.01 -10.10 -5.42
CA PRO A 76 2.10 -11.37 -6.13
C PRO A 76 1.96 -12.57 -5.16
N PRO A 77 1.43 -13.74 -5.58
CA PRO A 77 1.28 -14.90 -4.69
C PRO A 77 2.60 -15.39 -4.07
N LEU A 78 3.69 -15.27 -4.84
CA LEU A 78 5.05 -15.62 -4.46
C LEU A 78 5.95 -14.39 -4.59
N GLN A 79 6.82 -14.21 -3.61
CA GLN A 79 7.86 -13.19 -3.62
C GLN A 79 9.04 -13.65 -4.51
N PRO A 80 9.98 -12.75 -4.87
CA PRO A 80 11.12 -13.11 -5.72
C PRO A 80 12.02 -14.24 -5.19
N ASP A 81 11.99 -14.49 -3.87
CA ASP A 81 12.68 -15.59 -3.20
C ASP A 81 11.86 -16.90 -3.14
N GLY A 82 10.65 -16.89 -3.69
CA GLY A 82 9.74 -18.03 -3.71
C GLY A 82 8.89 -18.20 -2.45
N THR A 83 9.03 -17.33 -1.45
CA THR A 83 8.18 -17.39 -0.25
C THR A 83 6.79 -16.83 -0.55
N HIS A 84 5.74 -17.38 0.07
CA HIS A 84 4.40 -16.82 -0.07
C HIS A 84 4.30 -15.43 0.55
N SER A 85 3.64 -14.51 -0.15
CA SER A 85 3.44 -13.14 0.37
C SER A 85 2.68 -13.10 1.69
N ALA A 86 1.73 -14.02 1.88
CA ALA A 86 0.99 -14.14 3.14
C ALA A 86 1.88 -14.59 4.31
N GLU A 87 2.76 -15.57 4.09
CA GLU A 87 3.71 -16.07 5.10
C GLU A 87 4.72 -14.99 5.47
N LYS A 88 5.26 -14.29 4.46
CA LYS A 88 6.23 -13.20 4.68
C LYS A 88 5.62 -12.05 5.46
N TRP A 89 4.31 -11.86 5.36
CA TRP A 89 3.60 -10.83 6.10
C TRP A 89 3.44 -11.20 7.57
N GLN A 90 3.09 -12.45 7.86
CA GLN A 90 3.00 -12.95 9.23
C GLN A 90 4.35 -12.78 9.96
N GLN A 91 5.46 -13.08 9.29
CA GLN A 91 6.82 -12.87 9.83
C GLN A 91 7.17 -11.40 10.11
N THR A 92 6.45 -10.44 9.51
CA THR A 92 6.68 -9.00 9.76
C THR A 92 5.90 -8.51 10.98
N LEU A 93 4.88 -9.26 11.43
CA LEU A 93 4.04 -8.94 12.58
C LEU A 93 4.56 -9.54 13.90
N GLU A 94 5.49 -10.50 13.81
CA GLU A 94 6.23 -11.12 14.91
C GLU A 94 7.53 -10.36 15.22
#